data_AF-A0A2V7T8K3-F1
#
_entry.id   AF-A0A2V7T8K3-F1
#
_cell.length_a   1.000
_cell.length_b   1.000
_cell.length_c   1.000
_cell.angle_alpha   90.00
_cell.angle_beta   90.00
_cell.angle_gamma   90.00
#
_symmetry.space_group_name_H-M   'P 1'
#
loop_
_entity.id
_entity.type
_entity.pdbx_description
1 polymer ?
#
loop_
_entity_poly.entity_id
_entity_poly.type
_entity_poly.pdbx_seq_one_letter_code
_entity_poly.pdbx_strand_id
1 'polypeptide(L)'
;MTAHEYLAQRLDGARDLYLLALAVGERGSGPGPLGPMIQEARIHFENVIAEGRMAGLDTTDISGMLAKQSRELADNIRPEMWDRLGELVAERGRTKRLRKG
;
A
#
# COMPACT_ATOMS: atom_id res chain seq x y z
N MET A 1 7.97 -22.17 6.89
CA MET A 1 8.09 -20.70 6.88
C MET A 1 9.00 -20.29 8.02
N THR A 2 10.18 -19.75 7.71
CA THR A 2 11.14 -19.22 8.68
C THR A 2 10.75 -17.81 9.13
N ALA A 3 11.33 -17.33 10.23
CA ALA A 3 11.14 -15.94 10.69
C ALA A 3 11.58 -14.92 9.63
N HIS A 4 12.62 -15.26 8.86
CA HIS A 4 13.15 -14.44 7.78
C HIS A 4 12.18 -14.38 6.58
N GLU A 5 11.61 -15.53 6.18
CA GLU A 5 10.59 -15.60 5.12
C GLU A 5 9.31 -14.84 5.49
N TYR A 6 8.87 -14.97 6.75
CA TYR A 6 7.72 -14.23 7.26
C TYR A 6 7.95 -12.71 7.19
N LEU A 7 9.13 -12.26 7.60
CA LEU A 7 9.46 -10.83 7.61
C LEU A 7 9.64 -10.26 6.20
N ALA A 8 10.18 -11.05 5.26
CA ALA A 8 10.23 -10.70 3.84
C ALA A 8 8.82 -10.53 3.24
N GLN A 9 7.91 -11.48 3.50
CA GLN A 9 6.50 -11.35 3.10
C GLN A 9 5.83 -10.13 3.72
N ARG A 10 6.16 -9.81 4.96
CA ARG A 10 5.62 -8.64 5.66
C ARG A 10 6.12 -7.33 5.05
N LEU A 11 7.38 -7.27 4.62
CA LEU A 11 7.94 -6.15 3.87
C LEU A 11 7.22 -5.95 2.53
N ASP A 12 7.01 -7.04 1.79
CA ASP A 12 6.25 -7.01 0.53
C ASP A 12 4.83 -6.50 0.75
N GLY A 13 4.11 -7.03 1.75
CA GLY A 13 2.76 -6.60 2.07
C GLY A 13 2.66 -5.13 2.51
N ALA A 14 3.64 -4.64 3.27
CA ALA A 14 3.68 -3.24 3.71
C ALA A 14 3.95 -2.28 2.53
N ARG A 15 4.86 -2.65 1.62
CA ARG A 15 5.08 -1.93 0.35
C ARG A 15 3.78 -1.84 -0.44
N ASP A 16 3.18 -2.99 -0.68
CA ASP A 16 1.98 -3.17 -1.49
C ASP A 16 0.80 -2.32 -0.97
N LEU A 17 0.61 -2.28 0.36
CA LEU A 17 -0.41 -1.45 1.00
C LEU A 17 -0.15 0.05 0.80
N TYR A 18 1.11 0.49 0.95
CA TYR A 18 1.49 1.88 0.73
C TYR A 18 1.25 2.30 -0.72
N LEU A 19 1.69 1.47 -1.67
CA LEU A 19 1.48 1.73 -3.09
C LEU A 19 -0.01 1.83 -3.43
N LEU A 20 -0.82 0.90 -2.91
CA LEU A 20 -2.28 0.93 -3.09
C LEU A 20 -2.90 2.23 -2.55
N ALA A 21 -2.46 2.69 -1.37
CA ALA A 21 -2.95 3.93 -0.77
C ALA A 21 -2.63 5.15 -1.66
N LEU A 22 -1.43 5.20 -2.25
CA LEU A 22 -1.04 6.24 -3.20
C LEU A 22 -1.93 6.23 -4.45
N ALA A 23 -2.12 5.06 -5.06
CA ALA A 23 -2.98 4.86 -6.22
C ALA A 23 -4.43 5.31 -5.99
N VAL A 24 -4.97 4.99 -4.83
CA VAL A 24 -6.33 5.40 -4.43
C VAL A 24 -6.40 6.91 -4.20
N GLY A 25 -5.35 7.51 -3.64
CA GLY A 25 -5.22 8.95 -3.46
C GLY A 25 -5.16 9.75 -4.76
N GLU A 26 -4.43 9.26 -5.78
CA GLU A 26 -4.28 9.96 -7.06
C GLU A 26 -5.54 9.89 -7.94
N ARG A 27 -6.37 8.84 -7.83
CA ARG A 27 -7.55 8.64 -8.69
C ARG A 27 -8.79 9.48 -8.32
N GLY A 28 -8.76 10.26 -7.24
CA GLY A 28 -9.91 11.11 -6.96
C GLY A 28 -9.83 11.91 -5.67
N SER A 29 -9.76 13.22 -5.86
CA SER A 29 -9.98 14.29 -4.88
C SER A 29 -8.73 14.69 -4.09
N GLY A 30 -8.14 15.82 -4.48
CA GLY A 30 -7.24 16.57 -3.61
C GLY A 30 -7.88 16.82 -2.23
N PRO A 31 -7.11 17.35 -1.28
CA PRO A 31 -6.99 16.85 0.11
C PRO A 31 -8.21 16.05 0.62
N GLY A 32 -8.46 14.88 0.01
CA GLY A 32 -9.61 14.05 0.32
C GLY A 32 -9.39 13.22 1.59
N PRO A 33 -10.41 12.48 2.05
CA PRO A 33 -10.37 11.65 3.27
C PRO A 33 -9.32 10.52 3.23
N LEU A 34 -8.61 10.36 2.11
CA LEU A 34 -7.59 9.35 1.86
C LEU A 34 -6.17 9.83 2.23
N GLY A 35 -5.96 11.14 2.44
CA GLY A 35 -4.67 11.68 2.90
C GLY A 35 -4.16 11.03 4.20
N PRO A 36 -5.01 10.89 5.24
CA PRO A 36 -4.66 10.12 6.44
C PRO A 36 -4.33 8.66 6.13
N MET A 37 -5.03 8.01 5.21
CA MET A 37 -4.76 6.60 4.85
C MET A 37 -3.39 6.42 4.19
N ILE A 38 -2.98 7.36 3.33
CA ILE A 38 -1.64 7.37 2.72
C ILE A 38 -0.57 7.55 3.79
N GLN A 39 -0.80 8.46 4.74
CA GLN A 39 0.13 8.71 5.82
C GLN A 39 0.29 7.50 6.74
N GLU A 40 -0.81 6.85 7.13
CA GLU A 40 -0.78 5.64 7.96
C GLU A 40 -0.10 4.47 7.24
N ALA A 41 -0.38 4.27 5.95
CA ALA A 41 0.26 3.22 5.16
C ALA A 41 1.76 3.46 5.01
N ARG A 42 2.19 4.74 4.87
CA ARG A 42 3.59 5.13 4.85
C ARG A 42 4.29 4.83 6.18
N ILE A 43 3.69 5.25 7.30
CA ILE A 43 4.23 5.00 8.65
C ILE A 43 4.37 3.51 8.90
N HIS A 44 3.36 2.72 8.53
CA HIS A 44 3.42 1.27 8.63
C HIS A 44 4.59 0.69 7.82
N PHE A 45 4.78 1.16 6.59
CA PHE A 45 5.86 0.68 5.72
C PHE A 45 7.25 1.04 6.28
N GLU A 46 7.44 2.26 6.77
CA GLU A 46 8.67 2.70 7.45
C GLU A 46 8.99 1.81 8.66
N ASN A 47 7.98 1.46 9.47
CA ASN A 47 8.16 0.58 10.63
C ASN A 47 8.58 -0.83 10.23
N VAL A 48 7.97 -1.43 9.19
CA VAL A 48 8.32 -2.78 8.76
C VAL A 48 9.72 -2.83 8.11
N ILE A 49 10.16 -1.76 7.42
CA ILE A 49 11.55 -1.61 6.95
C ILE A 49 12.54 -1.62 8.12
N ALA A 50 12.23 -0.90 9.19
CA ALA A 50 13.07 -0.86 10.40
C ALA A 50 13.15 -2.23 11.07
N GLU A 51 12.03 -2.94 11.21
CA GLU A 51 11.99 -4.32 11.71
C GLU A 51 12.84 -5.26 10.83
N GLY A 52 12.74 -5.14 9.51
CA GLY A 52 13.56 -5.87 8.54
C GLY A 52 15.05 -5.68 8.76
N ARG A 53 15.50 -4.42 8.90
CA ARG A 53 16.91 -4.11 9.20
C ARG A 53 17.39 -4.72 10.50
N MET A 54 16.60 -4.60 11.57
CA MET A 54 16.96 -5.17 12.87
C MET A 54 17.11 -6.70 12.82
N ALA A 55 16.39 -7.36 11.92
CA ALA A 55 16.48 -8.80 11.69
C ALA A 55 17.56 -9.20 10.66
N GLY A 56 18.34 -8.26 10.13
CA GLY A 56 19.43 -8.53 9.18
C GLY A 56 18.97 -8.77 7.73
N LEU A 57 17.76 -8.35 7.36
CA LEU A 57 17.33 -8.33 5.96
C LEU A 57 17.97 -7.16 5.22
N ASP A 58 18.34 -7.39 3.96
CA ASP A 58 18.64 -6.30 3.04
C ASP A 58 17.34 -5.59 2.64
N THR A 59 17.19 -4.36 3.11
CA THR A 59 16.02 -3.52 2.81
C THR A 59 16.38 -2.35 1.90
N THR A 60 17.56 -2.36 1.26
CA THR A 60 18.10 -1.24 0.47
C THR A 60 17.16 -0.85 -0.66
N ASP A 61 16.74 -1.82 -1.47
CA ASP A 61 15.85 -1.58 -2.61
C ASP A 61 14.48 -1.03 -2.17
N ILE A 62 13.88 -1.66 -1.16
CA ILE A 62 12.57 -1.28 -0.60
C ILE A 62 12.62 0.09 0.08
N SER A 63 13.72 0.43 0.75
CA SER A 63 13.95 1.78 1.31
C SER A 63 14.13 2.82 0.20
N GLY A 64 14.82 2.45 -0.88
CA GLY A 64 14.99 3.29 -2.07
C GLY A 64 13.66 3.61 -2.75
N MET A 65 12.69 2.68 -2.73
CA MET A 65 11.33 2.93 -3.19
C MET A 65 10.65 4.04 -2.38
N LEU A 66 10.72 3.99 -1.05
CA LEU A 66 10.12 5.01 -0.18
C LEU A 66 10.70 6.42 -0.41
N ALA A 67 11.96 6.50 -0.85
CA ALA A 67 12.62 7.76 -1.18
C ALA A 67 12.21 8.35 -2.54
N LYS A 68 11.63 7.53 -3.45
CA LYS A 68 11.09 7.99 -4.73
C LYS A 68 9.71 8.61 -4.52
N GLN A 69 9.38 9.64 -5.30
CA GLN A 69 8.12 10.37 -5.13
C GLN A 69 6.91 9.48 -5.48
N SER A 70 5.73 9.83 -4.93
CA SER A 70 4.50 9.01 -4.95
C SER A 70 4.07 8.48 -6.31
N ARG A 71 4.36 9.21 -7.39
CA ARG A 71 3.88 8.92 -8.74
C ARG A 71 4.60 7.72 -9.36
N GLU A 72 5.93 7.68 -9.25
CA GLU A 72 6.74 6.54 -9.73
C GLU A 72 6.47 5.27 -8.91
N LEU A 73 6.10 5.44 -7.64
CA LEU A 73 5.69 4.35 -6.76
C LEU A 73 4.36 3.72 -7.22
N ALA A 74 3.36 4.54 -7.57
CA ALA A 74 2.06 4.03 -8.02
C ALA A 74 2.15 3.17 -9.30
N ASP A 75 3.10 3.47 -10.18
CA ASP A 75 3.35 2.69 -11.41
C ASP A 75 3.93 1.29 -11.12
N ASN A 76 4.48 1.05 -9.93
CA ASN A 76 5.04 -0.24 -9.52
C ASN A 76 4.02 -1.13 -8.78
N ILE A 77 2.76 -0.73 -8.70
CA ILE A 77 1.70 -1.56 -8.11
C ILE A 77 1.50 -2.80 -8.98
N ARG A 78 1.50 -3.98 -8.35
CA ARG A 78 1.22 -5.23 -9.06
C ARG A 78 -0.21 -5.24 -9.62
N PRO A 79 -0.42 -5.66 -10.87
CA PRO A 79 -1.74 -5.63 -11.53
C PRO A 79 -2.87 -6.27 -10.72
N GLU A 80 -2.61 -7.39 -10.03
CA GLU A 80 -3.61 -8.08 -9.22
C GLU A 80 -4.14 -7.23 -8.05
N MET A 81 -3.37 -6.27 -7.57
CA MET A 81 -3.83 -5.33 -6.53
C MET A 81 -4.77 -4.28 -7.10
N TRP A 82 -4.54 -3.87 -8.35
CA TRP A 82 -5.46 -3.00 -9.08
C TRP A 82 -6.80 -3.71 -9.34
N ASP A 83 -6.75 -4.97 -9.76
CA ASP A 83 -7.95 -5.77 -9.98
C ASP A 83 -8.76 -5.90 -8.69
N ARG A 84 -8.09 -6.26 -7.58
CA ARG A 84 -8.74 -6.39 -6.27
C ARG A 84 -9.32 -5.06 -5.76
N LEU A 85 -8.64 -3.94 -6.01
CA LEU A 85 -9.19 -2.62 -5.71
C LEU A 85 -10.45 -2.33 -6.53
N GLY A 86 -10.43 -2.66 -7.82
CA GLY A 86 -11.58 -2.52 -8.71
C GLY A 86 -12.80 -3.27 -8.19
N GLU A 87 -12.60 -4.51 -7.74
CA GLU A 87 -13.65 -5.33 -7.11
C GLU A 87 -14.23 -4.67 -5.85
N LEU A 88 -13.38 -4.23 -4.91
CA LEU A 88 -13.81 -3.64 -3.65
C LEU A 88 -14.54 -2.30 -3.85
N VAL A 89 -14.11 -1.47 -4.79
CA VAL A 89 -14.80 -0.23 -5.15
C VAL A 89 -16.17 -0.54 -5.76
N ALA A 90 -16.27 -1.55 -6.63
CA ALA A 90 -17.52 -1.98 -7.22
C ALA A 90 -18.49 -2.58 -6.17
N GLU A 91 -18.00 -3.37 -5.22
CA GLU A 91 -18.75 -3.87 -4.07
C GLU A 91 -19.32 -2.73 -3.22
N ARG A 92 -18.48 -1.77 -2.82
CA ARG A 92 -18.93 -0.60 -2.03
C ARG A 92 -19.97 0.23 -2.78
N GLY A 93 -19.80 0.41 -4.09
CA GLY A 93 -20.77 1.08 -4.96
C GLY A 93 -22.13 0.38 -4.95
N ARG A 94 -22.15 -0.96 -5.03
CA ARG A 94 -23.36 -1.78 -4.95
C ARG A 94 -24.03 -1.69 -3.57
N THR A 95 -23.27 -1.81 -2.48
CA THR A 95 -23.79 -1.68 -1.11
C THR A 95 -24.39 -0.30 -0.85
N LYS A 96 -23.79 0.77 -1.37
CA LYS A 96 -24.30 2.14 -1.23
C LYS A 96 -25.61 2.35 -2.00
N ARG A 97 -25.81 1.64 -3.12
CA ARG A 97 -27.02 1.69 -3.93
C ARG A 97 -28.18 0.92 -3.28
N LEU A 98 -27.90 -0.22 -2.66
CA LEU A 98 -28.86 -1.01 -1.87
C LEU A 98 -29.35 -0.29 -0.60
N ARG A 99 -28.51 0.52 0.07
CA ARG A 99 -28.90 1.32 1.24
C ARG A 99 -29.72 2.57 0.92
N LYS A 100 -29.85 2.94 -0.36
CA LYS A 100 -30.61 4.10 -0.83
C LYS A 100 -31.90 3.71 -1.57
N GLY A 101 -32.19 2.42 -1.68
CA GLY A 101 -33.42 1.88 -2.26
C GLY A 101 -34.41 1.48 -1.19
#